data_AF-A0A1Y1LI45-F1
#
_entry.id   AF-A0A1Y1LI45-F1
#
_cell.length_a   1.000
_cell.length_b   1.000
_cell.length_c   1.000
_cell.angle_alpha   90.00
_cell.angle_beta   90.00
_cell.angle_gamma   90.00
#
_symmetry.space_group_name_H-M   'P 1'
#
loop_
_entity.id
_entity.type
_entity.pdbx_description
1 polymer ?
#
loop_
_entity_poly.entity_id
_entity_poly.type
_entity_poly.pdbx_seq_one_letter_code
_entity_poly.pdbx_strand_id
1 'polypeptide(L)'
;MVKDLRAVIRRTCEFLEREPLTHEQMEKLCGHLSFNSMKDNSAVNYSTMLSQRKNFAVNPAPFMRCGKVGQYRWEMSSQMIAEFDEWIERSIEGTDFSKKYACFGKDD
;
A
#
# COMPACT_ATOMS: atom_id res chain seq x y z
N MET A 1 1.73 -2.58 -6.62
CA MET A 1 0.45 -3.25 -6.30
C MET A 1 -0.73 -2.41 -6.75
N VAL A 2 -0.87 -1.14 -6.32
CA VAL A 2 -2.03 -0.29 -6.69
C VAL A 2 -2.08 0.05 -8.19
N LYS A 3 -0.94 0.36 -8.82
CA LYS A 3 -0.87 0.74 -10.25
C LYS A 3 -1.20 -0.41 -11.20
N ASP A 4 -0.61 -1.57 -10.97
CA ASP A 4 -0.85 -2.79 -11.74
C ASP A 4 -0.68 -3.99 -10.82
N LEU A 5 -1.81 -4.56 -10.38
CA LEU A 5 -1.83 -5.70 -9.49
C LEU A 5 -1.46 -6.99 -10.22
N ARG A 6 -1.86 -7.13 -11.49
CA ARG A 6 -1.62 -8.34 -12.29
C ARG A 6 -0.14 -8.55 -12.57
N ALA A 7 0.56 -7.47 -12.92
CA ALA A 7 2.00 -7.52 -13.14
C ALA A 7 2.74 -7.92 -11.86
N VAL A 8 2.31 -7.41 -10.70
CA VAL A 8 2.91 -7.80 -9.42
C VAL A 8 2.62 -9.28 -9.12
N ILE A 9 1.39 -9.75 -9.31
CA ILE A 9 1.05 -11.16 -9.10
C ILE A 9 1.93 -12.05 -9.98
N ARG A 10 2.08 -11.74 -11.27
CA ARG A 10 2.95 -12.51 -12.17
C ARG A 10 4.39 -12.56 -11.68
N ARG A 11 4.97 -11.39 -11.34
CA ARG A 11 6.33 -11.30 -10.79
C ARG A 11 6.49 -12.12 -9.51
N THR A 12 5.49 -12.13 -8.64
CA THR A 12 5.50 -12.94 -7.41
C THR A 12 5.42 -14.42 -7.73
N CYS A 13 4.59 -14.85 -8.69
CA CYS A 13 4.54 -16.25 -9.14
C CYS A 13 5.88 -16.70 -9.71
N GLU A 14 6.51 -15.90 -10.57
CA GLU A 14 7.84 -16.15 -11.13
C GLU A 14 8.90 -16.28 -10.03
N PHE A 15 8.91 -15.34 -9.07
CA PHE A 15 9.83 -15.37 -7.93
C PHE A 15 9.65 -16.62 -7.06
N LEU A 16 8.43 -17.13 -6.94
CA LEU A 16 8.11 -18.33 -6.17
C LEU A 16 8.19 -19.62 -7.00
N GLU A 17 8.71 -19.55 -8.24
CA GLU A 17 8.84 -20.69 -9.16
C GLU A 17 7.50 -21.43 -9.37
N ARG A 18 6.41 -20.65 -9.47
CA ARG A 18 5.07 -21.17 -9.75
C ARG A 18 4.73 -21.06 -11.23
N GLU A 19 3.97 -22.03 -11.71
CA GLU A 19 3.41 -22.01 -13.05
C GLU A 19 2.58 -20.73 -13.30
N PRO A 20 2.60 -20.19 -14.53
CA PRO A 20 1.79 -19.04 -14.89
C PRO A 20 0.30 -19.28 -14.61
N LEU A 21 -0.34 -18.31 -13.95
CA LEU A 21 -1.77 -18.37 -13.67
C LEU A 21 -2.58 -18.31 -14.96
N THR A 22 -3.65 -19.10 -15.03
CA THR A 22 -4.67 -18.92 -16.08
C THR A 22 -5.34 -17.56 -15.95
N HIS A 23 -6.00 -17.12 -17.02
CA HIS A 23 -6.76 -15.86 -16.99
C HIS A 23 -7.79 -15.84 -15.84
N GLU A 24 -8.54 -16.94 -15.67
CA GLU A 24 -9.53 -17.07 -14.60
C GLU A 24 -8.91 -17.03 -13.20
N GLN A 25 -7.78 -17.72 -12.99
CA GLN A 25 -7.06 -17.68 -11.71
C GLN A 25 -6.56 -16.27 -11.39
N MET A 26 -6.05 -15.55 -12.39
CA MET A 26 -5.61 -14.16 -12.25
C MET A 26 -6.79 -13.25 -11.90
N GLU A 27 -7.93 -13.34 -12.60
CA GLU A 27 -9.14 -12.57 -12.27
C GLU A 27 -9.58 -12.82 -10.83
N LYS A 28 -9.68 -14.09 -10.43
CA LYS A 28 -10.11 -14.49 -9.10
C LYS A 28 -9.18 -13.93 -8.03
N LEU A 29 -7.86 -14.01 -8.26
CA LEU A 29 -6.88 -13.52 -7.31
C LEU A 29 -6.88 -11.98 -7.23
N CYS A 30 -7.01 -11.28 -8.36
CA CYS A 30 -7.15 -9.82 -8.36
C CYS A 30 -8.41 -9.36 -7.61
N GLY A 31 -9.54 -10.03 -7.81
CA GLY A 31 -10.76 -9.77 -7.05
C GLY A 31 -10.57 -9.99 -5.55
N HIS A 32 -10.01 -11.14 -5.18
CA HIS A 32 -9.76 -11.51 -3.79
C HIS A 32 -8.82 -10.53 -3.06
N LEU A 33 -7.76 -10.07 -3.73
CA LEU A 33 -6.77 -9.13 -3.20
C LEU A 33 -7.18 -7.66 -3.35
N SER A 34 -8.39 -7.38 -3.85
CA SER A 34 -8.89 -6.02 -3.91
C SER A 34 -9.03 -5.44 -2.49
N PHE A 35 -8.83 -4.14 -2.35
CA PHE A 35 -8.92 -3.48 -1.05
C PHE A 35 -10.25 -3.73 -0.36
N ASN A 36 -11.37 -3.67 -1.10
CA ASN A 36 -12.70 -3.90 -0.55
C ASN A 36 -12.84 -5.35 -0.05
N SER A 37 -12.44 -6.34 -0.87
CA SER A 37 -12.50 -7.74 -0.47
C SER A 37 -11.64 -8.04 0.77
N MET A 38 -10.44 -7.47 0.85
CA MET A 38 -9.58 -7.65 2.02
C MET A 38 -10.10 -6.90 3.26
N LYS A 39 -10.70 -5.72 3.08
CA LYS A 39 -11.31 -4.95 4.17
C LYS A 39 -12.47 -5.69 4.82
N ASP A 40 -13.27 -6.41 4.05
CA ASP A 40 -14.43 -7.13 4.56
C ASP A 40 -14.08 -8.56 5.04
N ASN A 41 -12.88 -9.06 4.72
CA ASN A 41 -12.42 -10.37 5.13
C ASN A 41 -11.85 -10.36 6.57
N SER A 42 -12.60 -10.96 7.51
CA SER A 42 -12.22 -11.06 8.93
C SER A 42 -10.90 -11.78 9.19
N ALA A 43 -10.45 -12.65 8.28
CA ALA A 43 -9.18 -13.35 8.40
C ALA A 43 -7.96 -12.43 8.25
N VAL A 44 -8.12 -11.27 7.58
CA VAL A 44 -7.00 -10.36 7.25
C VAL A 44 -7.25 -8.90 7.63
N ASN A 45 -8.47 -8.51 7.98
CA ASN A 45 -8.81 -7.14 8.36
C ASN A 45 -8.53 -6.79 9.84
N TYR A 46 -8.07 -7.77 10.62
CA TYR A 46 -7.71 -7.64 12.05
C TYR A 46 -8.82 -7.10 12.96
N SER A 47 -10.08 -7.12 12.54
CA SER A 47 -11.21 -6.58 13.31
C SER A 47 -11.34 -7.20 14.71
N THR A 48 -11.14 -8.51 14.84
CA THR A 48 -11.20 -9.23 16.13
C THR A 48 -10.07 -8.84 17.08
N MET A 49 -8.85 -8.67 16.57
CA MET A 49 -7.71 -8.25 17.40
C MET A 49 -7.88 -6.80 17.86
N LEU A 50 -8.37 -5.93 16.97
CA LEU A 50 -8.62 -4.53 17.29
C LEU A 50 -9.75 -4.36 18.30
N SER A 51 -10.83 -5.16 18.21
CA SER A 51 -11.93 -5.10 19.16
C SER A 51 -11.50 -5.44 20.59
N GLN A 52 -10.56 -6.38 20.75
CA GLN A 52 -9.97 -6.76 22.04
C GLN A 52 -9.06 -5.67 22.63
N ARG A 53 -8.50 -4.77 21.80
CA ARG A 53 -7.60 -3.68 22.24
C ARG A 53 -8.27 -2.30 22.32
N LYS A 54 -9.58 -2.20 22.05
CA LYS A 54 -10.32 -0.91 22.00
C LYS A 54 -10.20 -0.07 23.27
N ASN A 55 -9.98 -0.69 24.44
CA ASN A 55 -9.84 0.03 25.70
C ASN A 55 -8.52 0.81 25.85
N PHE A 56 -7.55 0.65 24.93
CA PHE A 56 -6.22 1.29 25.00
C PHE A 56 -5.93 2.27 23.86
N ALA A 57 -6.81 2.43 22.88
CA ALA A 57 -6.55 3.27 21.71
C ALA A 57 -7.23 4.64 21.82
N VAL A 58 -6.43 5.71 21.82
CA VAL A 58 -6.91 7.11 21.87
C VAL A 58 -7.73 7.49 20.63
N ASN A 59 -7.51 6.80 19.49
CA ASN A 59 -8.28 6.97 18.26
C ASN A 59 -8.47 5.61 17.56
N PRO A 60 -9.60 4.91 17.75
CA PRO A 60 -9.83 3.61 17.13
C PRO A 60 -10.06 3.78 15.62
N ALA A 61 -9.16 3.23 14.81
CA ALA A 61 -9.29 3.17 13.36
C ALA A 61 -9.30 1.70 12.88
N PRO A 62 -10.00 1.37 11.77
CA PRO A 62 -9.88 0.06 11.15
C PRO A 62 -8.45 -0.14 10.60
N PHE A 63 -7.97 -1.39 10.60
CA PHE A 63 -6.66 -1.73 10.02
C PHE A 63 -6.59 -1.36 8.53
N MET A 64 -7.62 -1.78 7.77
CA MET A 64 -7.79 -1.42 6.36
C MET A 64 -8.47 -0.04 6.25
N ARG A 65 -7.69 1.05 6.33
CA ARG A 65 -8.20 2.44 6.45
C ARG A 65 -8.72 3.04 5.14
N CYS A 66 -7.85 3.24 4.14
CA CYS A 66 -8.24 3.92 2.89
C CYS A 66 -7.76 3.25 1.60
N GLY A 67 -6.60 2.56 1.61
CA GLY A 67 -6.13 1.82 0.43
C GLY A 67 -5.77 2.67 -0.79
N LYS A 68 -5.52 3.98 -0.62
CA LYS A 68 -5.21 4.92 -1.70
C LYS A 68 -3.82 5.52 -1.54
N VAL A 69 -3.16 5.79 -2.68
CA VAL A 69 -1.87 6.49 -2.73
C VAL A 69 -2.10 8.01 -2.68
N GLY A 70 -1.17 8.75 -2.07
CA GLY A 70 -1.17 10.22 -2.10
C GLY A 70 -2.00 10.90 -1.00
N GLN A 71 -2.47 10.17 0.02
CA GLN A 71 -3.32 10.77 1.06
C GLN A 71 -2.65 11.86 1.89
N TYR A 72 -1.33 11.82 2.01
CA TYR A 72 -0.55 12.81 2.76
C TYR A 72 -0.80 14.26 2.28
N ARG A 73 -1.16 14.45 1.00
CA ARG A 73 -1.46 15.78 0.43
C ARG A 73 -2.69 16.45 1.02
N TRP A 74 -3.60 15.67 1.61
CA TRP A 74 -4.80 16.17 2.28
C TRP A 74 -4.58 16.37 3.78
N GLU A 75 -3.61 15.65 4.35
CA GLU A 75 -3.35 15.63 5.78
C GLU A 75 -2.22 16.61 6.18
N MET A 76 -1.32 16.97 5.24
CA MET A 76 -0.13 17.79 5.48
C MET A 76 -0.21 19.13 4.74
N SER A 77 0.38 20.17 5.34
CA SER A 77 0.53 21.47 4.67
C SER A 77 1.61 21.41 3.59
N SER A 78 1.55 22.33 2.62
CA SER A 78 2.58 22.43 1.57
C SER A 78 3.99 22.63 2.12
N GLN A 79 4.12 23.34 3.25
CA GLN A 79 5.40 23.52 3.94
C GLN A 79 5.93 22.19 4.48
N MET A 80 5.09 21.42 5.18
CA MET A 80 5.49 20.11 5.69
C MET A 80 5.92 19.19 4.55
N ILE A 81 5.15 19.17 3.45
CA ILE A 81 5.48 18.36 2.28
C ILE A 81 6.88 18.72 1.73
N ALA A 82 7.18 20.02 1.60
CA ALA A 82 8.48 20.47 1.11
C ALA A 82 9.64 20.07 2.05
N GLU A 83 9.45 20.21 3.36
CA GLU A 83 10.45 19.82 4.36
C GLU A 83 10.74 18.30 4.32
N PHE A 84 9.68 17.48 4.19
CA PHE A 84 9.85 16.03 4.06
C PHE A 84 10.50 15.63 2.74
N ASP A 85 10.17 16.28 1.63
CA ASP A 85 10.79 16.01 0.34
C ASP A 85 12.31 16.28 0.38
N GLU A 86 12.74 17.42 0.94
CA GLU A 86 14.16 17.75 1.10
C GLU A 86 14.89 16.74 2.00
N TRP A 87 14.24 16.33 3.08
CA TRP A 87 14.79 15.32 3.99
C TRP A 87 14.93 13.95 3.31
N ILE A 88 13.93 13.53 2.54
CA ILE A 88 13.96 12.27 1.79
C ILE A 88 15.09 12.28 0.76
N GLU A 89 15.23 13.36 -0.02
CA GLU A 89 16.26 13.46 -1.05
C GLU A 89 17.67 13.35 -0.48
N ARG A 90 17.94 14.03 0.64
CA ARG A 90 19.22 13.91 1.35
C ARG A 90 19.44 12.52 1.93
N SER A 91 18.38 11.87 2.41
CA SER A 91 18.49 10.55 3.07
C SER A 91 18.80 9.42 2.09
N ILE A 92 18.42 9.56 0.81
CA ILE A 92 18.69 8.56 -0.23
C ILE A 92 19.91 8.90 -1.11
N GLU A 93 20.55 10.05 -0.87
CA GLU A 93 21.73 10.47 -1.61
C GLU A 93 22.86 9.44 -1.46
N GLY A 94 23.51 9.09 -2.58
CA GLY A 94 24.57 8.07 -2.60
C GLY A 94 24.08 6.62 -2.54
N THR A 95 22.76 6.38 -2.61
CA THR A 95 22.18 5.03 -2.70
C THR A 95 21.67 4.73 -4.11
N ASP A 96 21.31 3.48 -4.37
CA ASP A 96 20.65 3.04 -5.61
C ASP A 96 19.12 3.27 -5.58
N PHE A 97 18.58 3.89 -4.52
CA PHE A 97 17.16 4.19 -4.43
C PHE A 97 16.75 5.27 -5.44
N SER A 98 15.73 4.96 -6.24
CA SER A 98 15.24 5.88 -7.26
C SER A 98 14.39 7.00 -6.67
N LYS A 99 14.75 8.25 -7.00
CA LYS A 99 14.00 9.47 -6.65
C LYS A 99 12.53 9.42 -7.07
N LYS A 100 12.21 8.69 -8.15
CA LYS A 100 10.84 8.48 -8.65
C LYS A 100 9.90 7.88 -7.59
N TYR A 101 10.42 7.01 -6.73
CA TYR A 101 9.63 6.38 -5.66
C TYR A 101 9.70 7.17 -4.35
N ALA A 102 10.75 7.97 -4.19
CA ALA A 102 11.02 8.72 -2.97
C ALA A 102 10.15 9.99 -2.86
N CYS A 103 9.95 10.70 -3.97
CA CYS A 103 9.12 11.91 -4.05
C CYS A 103 7.91 11.70 -4.99
N PHE A 104 7.11 10.68 -4.68
CA PHE A 104 6.02 10.24 -5.56
C PHE A 104 4.94 11.32 -5.77
N GLY A 105 4.61 11.60 -7.04
CA GLY A 105 3.55 12.53 -7.45
C GLY A 105 3.96 14.00 -7.63
N LYS A 106 5.25 14.30 -7.80
CA LYS A 106 5.67 15.63 -8.29
C LYS A 106 5.49 15.81 -9.81
N ASP A 107 5.26 14.73 -10.53
CA ASP A 107 5.18 14.68 -12.01
C ASP A 107 3.75 14.50 -12.55
N ASP A 108 2.71 14.70 -11.73
CA ASP A 108 1.29 14.70 -12.17
C ASP A 108 0.66 16.10 -11.99
#